data_AF-A0A2V9JZ25-F1
#
_entry.id   AF-A0A2V9JZ25-F1
#
_cell.length_a   1.000
_cell.length_b   1.000
_cell.length_c   1.000
_cell.angle_alpha   90.00
_cell.angle_beta   90.00
_cell.angle_gamma   90.00
#
_symmetry.space_group_name_H-M   'P 1'
#
loop_
_entity.id
_entity.type
_entity.pdbx_description
1 polymer ?
#
loop_
_entity_poly.entity_id
_entity_poly.type
_entity_poly.pdbx_seq_one_letter_code
_entity_poly.pdbx_strand_id
1 'polypeptide(L)' 'MGRSKHLRKLISGQLRTIERHQRKIETELQKNSPNLARIRKWEKDIDTARETMRRLEEKVKR' A
#
# COMPACT_ATOMS: atom_id res chain seq x y z
N MET A 1 -16.58 14.64 -13.73
CA MET A 1 -16.00 14.27 -12.42
C MET A 1 -14.67 14.99 -12.24
N GLY A 2 -14.49 15.74 -11.14
CA GLY A 2 -13.28 16.55 -10.94
C GLY A 2 -12.01 15.71 -10.73
N ARG A 3 -10.90 16.14 -11.33
CA ARG A 3 -9.57 15.53 -11.24
C ARG A 3 -9.14 15.23 -9.79
N SER A 4 -9.44 16.13 -8.86
CA SER A 4 -9.17 15.94 -7.42
C SER A 4 -9.92 14.74 -6.81
N LYS A 5 -11.18 14.51 -7.18
CA LYS A 5 -11.98 13.36 -6.69
C LYS A 5 -11.40 12.03 -7.18
N HIS A 6 -10.92 11.98 -8.43
CA HIS A 6 -10.29 10.79 -8.98
C HIS A 6 -8.96 10.48 -8.27
N LEU A 7 -8.10 11.49 -8.07
CA LEU A 7 -6.82 11.32 -7.38
C LEU A 7 -7.01 10.85 -5.92
N ARG A 8 -7.98 11.42 -5.18
CA ARG A 8 -8.33 10.97 -3.83
C ARG A 8 -8.79 9.51 -3.79
N LYS A 9 -9.57 9.06 -4.79
CA LYS A 9 -9.99 7.66 -4.90
C LYS A 9 -8.80 6.73 -5.13
N LEU A 10 -7.85 7.12 -5.98
CA LEU A 10 -6.63 6.35 -6.22
C LEU A 10 -5.76 6.25 -4.95
N ILE A 11 -5.59 7.35 -4.21
CA ILE A 11 -4.89 7.36 -2.93
C ILE A 11 -5.57 6.41 -1.93
N SER A 12 -6.90 6.47 -1.81
CA SER A 12 -7.66 5.55 -0.95
C SER A 12 -7.49 4.08 -1.37
N GLY A 13 -7.40 3.80 -2.67
CA GLY A 13 -7.09 2.47 -3.18
C GLY A 13 -5.72 1.97 -2.73
N GLN A 14 -4.69 2.82 -2.80
CA GLN A 14 -3.33 2.47 -2.36
C GLN A 14 -3.26 2.26 -0.84
N LEU A 15 -3.96 3.08 -0.04
CA LEU A 15 -4.07 2.87 1.41
C LEU A 15 -4.65 1.49 1.76
N ARG A 16 -5.73 1.09 1.09
CA ARG A 16 -6.32 -0.25 1.29
C ARG A 16 -5.35 -1.37 0.93
N THR A 17 -4.55 -1.18 -0.13
CA THR A 17 -3.49 -2.13 -0.51
C THR A 17 -2.46 -2.25 0.61
N ILE A 18 -1.98 -1.13 1.15
CA ILE A 18 -1.01 -1.10 2.26
C ILE A 18 -1.57 -1.85 3.48
N GLU A 19 -2.77 -1.49 3.93
CA GLU A 19 -3.42 -2.16 5.08
C GLU A 19 -3.55 -3.67 4.87
N ARG A 20 -3.92 -4.09 3.66
CA ARG A 20 -4.06 -5.51 3.32
C ARG A 20 -2.73 -6.25 3.40
N HIS A 21 -1.65 -5.66 2.91
CA HIS A 21 -0.32 -6.25 2.97
C HIS A 21 0.24 -6.27 4.40
N GLN A 22 0.00 -5.22 5.18
CA GLN A 22 0.37 -5.18 6.60
C GLN A 22 -0.31 -6.30 7.40
N ARG A 23 -1.63 -6.50 7.22
CA ARG A 23 -2.35 -7.62 7.86
C ARG A 23 -1.81 -8.98 7.44
N LYS A 24 -1.44 -9.15 6.17
CA LYS A 24 -0.81 -10.39 5.69
C LYS A 24 0.55 -10.65 6.35
N ILE A 25 1.36 -9.61 6.50
CA ILE A 25 2.66 -9.69 7.18
C ILE A 25 2.44 -10.09 8.65
N GLU A 26 1.54 -9.39 9.36
CA GLU A 26 1.21 -9.70 10.75
C GLU A 26 0.74 -11.15 10.93
N THR A 27 -0.17 -11.61 10.08
CA THR A 27 -0.68 -12.99 10.09
C THR A 27 0.43 -14.01 9.82
N GLU A 28 1.36 -13.71 8.91
CA GLU A 28 2.47 -14.62 8.57
C GLU A 28 3.53 -14.68 9.68
N LEU A 29 3.80 -13.56 10.34
CA LEU A 29 4.72 -13.47 11.48
C LEU A 29 4.23 -14.23 12.71
N GLN A 30 2.91 -14.40 12.88
CA GLN A 30 2.33 -15.18 13.97
C GLN A 30 2.43 -16.70 13.77
N LYS A 31 2.88 -17.19 12.61
CA LYS A 31 3.03 -18.63 12.37
C LYS A 31 4.30 -19.15 13.04
N ASN A 32 4.26 -20.43 13.46
CA ASN A 32 5.43 -21.13 14.00
C ASN A 32 6.64 -21.16 13.05
N SER A 33 6.40 -21.09 11.74
CA SER A 33 7.45 -20.95 10.72
C SER A 33 7.02 -19.89 9.69
N PRO A 34 7.41 -18.62 9.89
CA PRO A 34 7.00 -17.53 9.01
C PRO A 34 7.70 -17.60 7.64
N ASN A 35 6.96 -17.36 6.56
CA ASN A 35 7.55 -17.29 5.23
C ASN A 35 8.15 -15.90 4.95
N LEU A 36 9.45 -15.76 5.22
CA LEU A 36 10.18 -14.50 5.02
C LEU A 36 10.18 -14.00 3.58
N ALA A 37 10.14 -14.88 2.58
CA ALA A 37 10.10 -14.49 1.17
C ALA A 37 8.77 -13.80 0.81
N ARG A 38 7.65 -14.29 1.37
CA ARG A 38 6.33 -13.65 1.23
C ARG A 38 6.27 -12.30 1.95
N ILE A 39 6.82 -12.23 3.17
CA ILE A 39 6.90 -10.99 3.95
C ILE A 39 7.66 -9.93 3.16
N ARG A 40 8.87 -10.24 2.69
CA ARG A 40 9.68 -9.31 1.88
C ARG A 40 8.97 -8.85 0.61
N LYS A 41 8.23 -9.75 -0.04
CA LYS A 41 7.41 -9.38 -1.21
C LYS A 41 6.35 -8.35 -0.84
N TRP A 42 5.60 -8.60 0.23
CA TRP A 42 4.55 -7.68 0.68
C TRP A 42 5.11 -6.36 1.20
N GLU A 43 6.29 -6.35 1.81
CA GLU A 43 7.00 -5.11 2.19
C GLU A 43 7.35 -4.27 0.95
N LYS A 44 7.84 -4.90 -0.12
CA LYS A 44 8.12 -4.22 -1.39
C LYS A 44 6.85 -3.70 -2.07
N ASP A 45 5.75 -4.46 -2.01
CA ASP A 45 4.45 -4.02 -2.50
C ASP A 45 3.94 -2.79 -1.72
N ILE A 46 4.14 -2.75 -0.39
CA ILE A 46 3.82 -1.59 0.45
C ILE A 46 4.66 -0.37 0.06
N ASP A 47 5.97 -0.54 -0.14
CA ASP A 47 6.85 0.55 -0.54
C ASP A 47 6.43 1.16 -1.90
N THR A 48 6.12 0.30 -2.87
CA THR A 48 5.61 0.71 -4.19
C THR A 48 4.28 1.48 -4.07
N ALA A 49 3.36 1.02 -3.21
CA ALA A 49 2.11 1.71 -2.95
C ALA A 49 2.32 3.09 -2.29
N ARG A 50 3.26 3.19 -1.34
CA ARG A 50 3.64 4.46 -0.69
C ARG A 50 4.25 5.45 -1.68
N GLU A 51 5.16 5.00 -2.55
CA GLU A 51 5.72 5.86 -3.60
C GLU A 51 4.63 6.37 -4.55
N THR A 52 3.70 5.47 -4.94
CA THR A 52 2.56 5.84 -5.77
C THR A 52 1.67 6.88 -5.10
N MET A 53 1.39 6.73 -3.81
CA MET A 53 0.63 7.72 -3.04
C MET A 53 1.33 9.07 -3.03
N ARG A 54 2.64 9.12 -2.73
CA ARG A 54 3.41 10.36 -2.72
C ARG A 54 3.29 11.12 -4.05
N ARG A 55 3.44 10.41 -5.18
CA ARG A 55 3.28 10.99 -6.53
C ARG A 55 1.85 11.49 -6.79
N LEU A 56 0.83 10.81 -6.28
CA LEU A 56 -0.56 11.22 -6.41
C LEU A 56 -0.87 12.44 -5.54
N GLU A 57 -0.33 12.51 -4.31
CA GLU A 57 -0.48 13.65 -3.41
C GLU A 57 0.16 14.92 -3.98
N GLU A 58 1.35 14.82 -4.59
CA GLU A 58 1.97 15.95 -5.29
C GLU A 58 1.07 16.48 -6.42
N LYS A 59 0.35 15.61 -7.13
CA LYS A 59 -0.60 15.98 -8.19
C LYS A 59 -1.91 16.57 -7.67
N VAL A 60 -2.23 16.40 -6.39
CA VAL A 60 -3.41 17.02 -5.75
C VAL A 60 -3.08 18.43 -5.26
N LYS A 61 -1.82 18.68 -4.87
CA LYS A 61 -1.35 19.98 -4.39
C LYS A 61 -1.02 20.98 -5.50
N ARG A 62 -0.71 20.49 -6.71
CA ARG A 62 -0.58 21.29 -7.95
C ARG A 62 -1.94 21.53 -8.59
#